data_AF-A0A815X8Q8-F1
#
_entry.id   AF-A0A815X8Q8-F1
#
_cell.length_a   1.000
_cell.length_b   1.000
_cell.length_c   1.000
_cell.angle_alpha   90.00
_cell.angle_beta   90.00
_cell.angle_gamma   90.00
#
_symmetry.space_group_name_H-M   'P 1'
#
loop_
_entity.id
_entity.type
_entity.pdbx_description
1 polymer ?
#
loop_
_entity_poly.entity_id
_entity_poly.type
_entity_poly.pdbx_seq_one_letter_code
_entity_poly.pdbx_strand_id
1 'polypeptide(L)'
;MSEAAAAQSPARLRNLFALILAVCGPSNPKQLWESYKESLTEDILRNARRQNPGMNLDYTPDMFNQALIIIENKVLEMGGKELEQLELPTPQRNSGDRLNSEMLRETSYDVKELDAYITANEPLLVPDQRAAYNAILDQIEKKAGGIIFLDAPGGTGKTFVINLLLAKIWHQSKIAIAAASSGIAATLLRGGHTAHST
;
A
#
# COMPACT_ATOMS: atom_id res chain seq x y z
N MET A 1 -0.32 7.77 23.16
CA MET A 1 0.69 6.76 22.78
C MET A 1 0.80 5.63 23.79
N SER A 2 1.00 5.90 25.09
CA SER A 2 1.13 4.85 26.14
C SER A 2 -0.01 3.81 26.15
N GLU A 3 -1.28 4.26 26.18
CA GLU A 3 -2.44 3.36 26.17
C GLU A 3 -2.60 2.59 24.84
N ALA A 4 -2.26 3.22 23.71
CA ALA A 4 -2.34 2.61 22.39
C ALA A 4 -1.24 1.55 22.15
N ALA A 5 -0.04 1.75 22.71
CA ALA A 5 1.05 0.78 22.66
C ALA A 5 0.73 -0.52 23.40
N ALA A 6 -0.11 -0.46 24.44
CA ALA A 6 -0.55 -1.64 25.17
C ALA A 6 -1.71 -2.40 24.51
N ALA A 7 -2.47 -1.76 23.61
CA ALA A 7 -3.76 -2.27 23.14
C ALA A 7 -3.89 -2.44 21.61
N GLN A 8 -2.98 -1.87 20.81
CA GLN A 8 -3.09 -1.87 19.35
C GLN A 8 -1.97 -2.66 18.67
N SER A 9 -2.25 -3.14 17.45
CA SER A 9 -1.21 -3.75 16.62
C SER A 9 -0.15 -2.72 16.23
N PRO A 10 1.13 -3.13 16.05
CA PRO A 10 2.21 -2.23 15.65
C PRO A 10 1.91 -1.41 14.37
N ALA A 11 1.19 -2.00 13.41
CA ALA A 11 0.73 -1.29 12.22
C ALA A 11 -0.24 -0.13 12.52
N ARG A 12 -1.20 -0.34 13.43
CA ARG A 12 -2.12 0.71 13.90
C ARG A 12 -1.38 1.76 14.74
N LEU A 13 -0.42 1.32 15.55
CA LEU A 13 0.46 2.22 16.31
C LEU A 13 1.25 3.15 15.38
N ARG A 14 1.80 2.62 14.27
CA ARG A 14 2.48 3.43 13.23
C ARG A 14 1.53 4.42 12.55
N ASN A 15 0.28 4.05 12.29
CA ASN A 15 -0.72 5.00 11.76
C ASN A 15 -0.98 6.15 12.74
N LEU A 16 -1.18 5.84 14.02
CA LEU A 16 -1.39 6.86 15.05
C LEU A 16 -0.17 7.77 15.19
N PHE A 17 1.03 7.19 15.16
CA PHE A 17 2.28 7.94 15.22
C PHE A 17 2.42 8.90 14.02
N ALA A 18 2.18 8.42 12.80
CA ALA A 18 2.20 9.25 11.60
C ALA A 18 1.15 10.38 11.66
N LEU A 19 -0.04 10.12 12.20
CA LEU A 19 -1.09 11.13 12.37
C LEU A 19 -0.64 12.22 13.35
N ILE A 20 -0.05 11.84 14.47
CA ILE A 20 0.50 12.78 15.46
C ILE A 20 1.56 13.67 14.80
N LEU A 21 2.46 13.08 14.00
CA LEU A 21 3.49 13.85 13.28
C LEU A 21 2.90 14.81 12.25
N ALA A 22 1.92 14.36 11.45
CA ALA A 22 1.36 15.15 10.36
C ALA A 22 0.44 16.28 10.85
N VAL A 23 -0.35 16.03 11.91
CA VAL A 23 -1.46 16.92 12.32
C VAL A 23 -1.17 17.65 13.63
N CYS A 24 -0.53 16.99 14.59
CA CYS A 24 -0.41 17.54 15.95
C CYS A 24 0.89 18.31 16.18
N GLY A 25 1.93 18.11 15.36
CA GLY A 25 3.22 18.80 15.49
C GLY A 25 3.82 18.66 16.89
N PRO A 26 4.20 17.43 17.32
CA PRO A 26 4.65 17.20 18.68
C PRO A 26 5.90 18.02 19.01
N SER A 27 5.99 18.53 20.24
CA SER A 27 7.10 19.38 20.68
C SER A 27 8.46 18.68 20.70
N ASN A 28 8.47 17.34 20.80
CA ASN A 28 9.71 16.55 20.73
C ASN A 28 9.47 15.21 20.00
N PRO A 29 9.44 15.22 18.66
CA PRO A 29 9.19 14.03 17.84
C PRO A 29 10.22 12.93 18.08
N LYS A 30 11.49 13.31 18.28
CA LYS A 30 12.62 12.40 18.51
C LYS A 30 12.48 11.61 19.81
N GLN A 31 12.14 12.28 20.91
CA GLN A 31 11.89 11.60 22.19
C GLN A 31 10.70 10.64 22.09
N LEU A 32 9.66 11.02 21.34
CA LEU A 32 8.50 10.18 21.10
C LEU A 32 8.89 8.92 20.29
N TRP A 33 9.72 9.07 19.27
CA TRP A 33 10.27 7.92 18.54
C TRP A 33 11.08 6.99 19.45
N GLU A 34 12.05 7.52 20.21
CA GLU A 34 12.90 6.70 21.08
C GLU A 34 12.10 5.92 22.13
N SER A 35 11.01 6.51 22.63
CA SER A 35 10.14 5.87 23.63
C SER A 35 9.29 4.72 23.09
N TYR A 36 9.01 4.69 21.78
CA TYR A 36 8.07 3.74 21.18
C TYR A 36 8.63 2.96 19.97
N LYS A 37 9.88 3.18 19.56
CA LYS A 37 10.48 2.56 18.36
C LYS A 37 10.41 1.03 18.36
N GLU A 38 10.57 0.39 19.51
CA GLU A 38 10.46 -1.07 19.64
C GLU A 38 9.02 -1.53 19.42
N SER A 39 8.04 -0.91 20.10
CA SER A 39 6.61 -1.19 19.89
C SER A 39 6.16 -0.90 18.45
N LEU A 40 6.72 0.12 17.81
CA LEU A 40 6.48 0.47 16.41
C LEU A 40 7.13 -0.49 15.42
N THR A 41 8.04 -1.36 15.87
CA THR A 41 8.85 -2.26 15.00
C THR A 41 8.61 -3.74 15.32
N GLU A 42 7.83 -4.04 16.36
CA GLU A 42 7.62 -5.38 16.89
C GLU A 42 7.15 -6.40 15.83
N ASP A 43 6.22 -6.01 14.94
CA ASP A 43 5.73 -6.89 13.88
C ASP A 43 6.77 -7.16 12.79
N ILE A 44 7.66 -6.21 12.51
CA ILE A 44 8.80 -6.38 11.61
C ILE A 44 9.75 -7.44 12.18
N LEU A 45 10.11 -7.31 13.46
CA LEU A 45 10.93 -8.31 14.17
C LEU A 45 10.23 -9.68 14.19
N ARG A 46 8.94 -9.72 14.48
CA ARG A 46 8.14 -10.96 14.51
C ARG A 46 8.13 -11.64 13.14
N ASN A 47 7.99 -10.88 12.06
CA ASN A 47 8.03 -11.41 10.70
C ASN A 47 9.43 -11.95 10.35
N ALA A 48 10.49 -11.23 10.71
CA ALA A 48 11.87 -11.70 10.50
C ALA A 48 12.17 -13.01 11.23
N ARG A 49 11.68 -13.17 12.47
CA ARG A 49 11.78 -14.43 13.25
C ARG A 49 11.01 -15.58 12.61
N ARG A 50 9.84 -15.30 12.02
CA ARG A 50 9.06 -16.31 11.28
C ARG A 50 9.76 -16.78 10.01
N GLN A 51 10.45 -15.89 9.32
CA GLN A 51 11.18 -16.19 8.09
C GLN A 51 12.50 -16.93 8.36
N ASN A 52 13.10 -16.74 9.54
CA ASN A 52 14.36 -17.37 9.93
C ASN A 52 14.21 -18.19 11.23
N PRO A 53 13.47 -19.32 11.20
CA PRO A 53 13.29 -20.17 12.37
C PRO A 53 14.62 -20.86 12.72
N GLY A 54 15.36 -20.27 13.67
CA GLY A 54 16.66 -20.79 14.12
C GLY A 54 17.66 -19.70 14.51
N MET A 55 17.46 -18.45 14.06
CA MET A 55 18.23 -17.31 14.55
C MET A 55 17.50 -16.61 15.69
N ASN A 56 18.21 -16.40 16.80
CA ASN A 56 17.75 -15.47 17.84
C ASN A 56 17.98 -14.04 17.36
N LEU A 57 17.00 -13.50 16.64
CA LEU A 57 17.03 -12.14 16.13
C LEU A 57 16.52 -11.17 17.20
N ASP A 58 17.29 -10.11 17.43
CA ASP A 58 16.88 -8.94 18.22
C ASP A 58 16.61 -7.75 17.29
N TYR A 59 16.18 -6.61 17.84
CA TYR A 59 15.99 -5.39 17.08
C TYR A 59 17.31 -4.96 16.41
N THR A 60 17.24 -4.74 15.10
CA THR A 60 18.38 -4.24 14.32
C THR A 60 18.11 -2.81 13.84
N PRO A 61 19.16 -2.01 13.58
CA PRO A 61 19.01 -0.69 12.98
C PRO A 61 18.21 -0.71 11.67
N ASP A 62 18.34 -1.77 10.86
CA ASP A 62 17.60 -1.94 9.62
C ASP A 62 16.09 -2.11 9.84
N MET A 63 15.68 -2.80 10.91
CA MET A 63 14.25 -2.93 11.25
C MET A 63 13.66 -1.59 11.68
N PHE A 64 14.41 -0.80 12.46
CA PHE A 64 13.99 0.55 12.83
C PHE A 64 13.91 1.48 11.62
N ASN A 65 14.88 1.38 10.71
CA ASN A 65 14.86 2.09 9.44
C ASN A 65 13.63 1.72 8.60
N GLN A 66 13.27 0.43 8.52
CA GLN A 66 12.07 -0.02 7.83
C GLN A 66 10.80 0.56 8.46
N ALA A 67 10.71 0.62 9.79
CA ALA A 67 9.60 1.27 10.47
C ALA A 67 9.53 2.79 10.18
N LEU A 68 10.67 3.47 10.14
CA LEU A 68 10.77 4.89 9.77
C LEU A 68 10.32 5.14 8.33
N ILE A 69 10.68 4.29 7.37
CA ILE A 69 10.21 4.37 5.97
C ILE A 69 8.67 4.26 5.93
N ILE A 70 8.09 3.28 6.65
CA ILE A 70 6.63 3.10 6.69
C ILE A 70 5.93 4.34 7.28
N ILE A 71 6.50 4.91 8.34
CA ILE A 71 5.97 6.11 8.99
C ILE A 71 6.07 7.32 8.05
N GLU A 72 7.22 7.55 7.43
CA GLU A 72 7.43 8.67 6.51
C GLU A 72 6.46 8.64 5.35
N ASN A 73 6.29 7.48 4.71
CA ASN A 73 5.33 7.32 3.61
C ASN A 73 3.90 7.69 4.05
N LYS A 74 3.49 7.31 5.26
CA LYS A 74 2.18 7.68 5.81
C LYS A 74 2.04 9.16 6.10
N VAL A 75 3.10 9.78 6.65
CA VAL A 75 3.12 11.23 6.90
C VAL A 75 2.96 12.00 5.59
N LEU A 76 3.70 11.60 4.54
CA LEU A 76 3.62 12.21 3.22
C LEU A 76 2.24 12.00 2.56
N GLU A 77 1.65 10.81 2.69
CA GLU A 77 0.27 10.54 2.21
C GLU A 77 -0.77 11.47 2.85
N MET A 78 -0.52 11.94 4.08
CA MET A 78 -1.38 12.90 4.77
C MET A 78 -1.04 14.38 4.45
N GLY A 79 -0.12 14.64 3.53
CA GLY A 79 0.37 15.99 3.22
C GLY A 79 1.30 16.57 4.28
N GLY A 80 1.87 15.72 5.14
CA GLY A 80 2.86 16.09 6.14
C GLY A 80 4.26 16.35 5.56
N LYS A 81 5.20 16.68 6.43
CA LYS A 81 6.60 16.96 6.07
C LYS A 81 7.45 15.69 6.11
N GLU A 82 8.58 15.72 5.42
CA GLU A 82 9.62 14.68 5.54
C GLU A 82 10.12 14.57 6.98
N LEU A 83 10.55 13.38 7.39
CA LEU A 83 10.96 13.14 8.78
C LEU A 83 12.20 13.95 9.16
N GLU A 84 13.08 14.27 8.20
CA GLU A 84 14.23 15.15 8.39
C GLU A 84 13.81 16.54 8.90
N GLN A 85 12.69 17.06 8.38
CA GLN A 85 12.14 18.37 8.79
C GLN A 85 11.42 18.31 10.16
N LEU A 86 11.24 17.10 10.71
CA LEU A 86 10.62 16.84 12.01
C LEU A 86 11.67 16.40 13.05
N GLU A 87 12.96 16.63 12.79
CA GLU A 87 14.08 16.25 13.67
C GLU A 87 14.15 14.74 14.00
N LEU A 88 13.53 13.91 13.17
CA LEU A 88 13.56 12.46 13.28
C LEU A 88 14.71 11.86 12.46
N PRO A 89 15.16 10.63 12.78
CA PRO A 89 16.19 9.98 11.99
C PRO A 89 15.74 9.82 10.53
N THR A 90 16.55 10.32 9.61
CA THR A 90 16.26 10.25 8.17
C THR A 90 16.27 8.79 7.71
N PRO A 91 15.17 8.28 7.11
CA PRO A 91 15.13 6.92 6.63
C PRO A 91 16.15 6.71 5.51
N GLN A 92 17.06 5.76 5.71
CA GLN A 92 18.01 5.33 4.70
C GLN A 92 17.27 4.44 3.69
N ARG A 93 16.92 5.00 2.54
CA ARG A 93 16.25 4.27 1.47
C ARG A 93 17.32 3.71 0.52
N ASN A 94 17.59 2.41 0.56
CA ASN A 94 18.32 1.80 -0.55
C ASN A 94 17.40 1.76 -1.79
N SER A 95 17.96 1.72 -3.00
CA SER A 95 17.15 1.61 -4.23
C SER A 95 16.24 0.37 -4.20
N GLY A 96 16.70 -0.71 -3.56
CA GLY A 96 15.87 -1.90 -3.29
C GLY A 96 14.73 -1.65 -2.30
N ASP A 97 14.90 -0.77 -1.31
CA ASP A 97 13.86 -0.48 -0.30
C ASP A 97 12.73 0.38 -0.86
N ARG A 98 13.05 1.33 -1.77
CA ARG A 98 12.01 2.08 -2.51
C ARG A 98 11.17 1.14 -3.37
N LEU A 99 11.81 0.31 -4.20
CA LEU A 99 11.13 -0.69 -5.02
C LEU A 99 10.33 -1.67 -4.17
N ASN A 100 10.88 -2.14 -3.05
CA ASN A 100 10.17 -3.00 -2.11
C ASN A 100 8.96 -2.30 -1.49
N SER A 101 9.05 -1.01 -1.16
CA SER A 101 7.93 -0.25 -0.59
C SER A 101 6.80 -0.02 -1.60
N GLU A 102 7.14 0.27 -2.86
CA GLU A 102 6.17 0.39 -3.96
C GLU A 102 5.55 -0.98 -4.28
N MET A 103 6.35 -2.03 -4.38
CA MET A 103 5.87 -3.39 -4.56
C MET A 103 4.96 -3.84 -3.42
N LEU A 104 5.32 -3.56 -2.16
CA LEU A 104 4.48 -3.85 -1.00
C LEU A 104 3.18 -3.04 -1.06
N ARG A 105 3.21 -1.78 -1.48
CA ARG A 105 1.99 -0.98 -1.67
C ARG A 105 1.05 -1.65 -2.67
N GLU A 106 1.58 -2.10 -3.81
CA GLU A 106 0.79 -2.74 -4.87
C GLU A 106 0.41 -4.21 -4.62
N THR A 107 0.98 -4.87 -3.59
CA THR A 107 0.71 -6.29 -3.28
C THR A 107 0.15 -6.53 -1.88
N SER A 108 0.10 -5.51 -1.01
CA SER A 108 -0.38 -5.61 0.37
C SER A 108 -1.91 -5.65 0.52
N TYR A 109 -2.64 -5.90 -0.55
CA TYR A 109 -4.11 -6.02 -0.50
C TYR A 109 -4.55 -7.26 0.27
N ASP A 110 -5.64 -7.15 1.02
CA ASP A 110 -6.25 -8.29 1.70
C ASP A 110 -6.84 -9.26 0.66
N VAL A 111 -6.22 -10.43 0.55
CA VAL A 111 -6.61 -11.48 -0.40
C VAL A 111 -8.05 -11.94 -0.16
N LYS A 112 -8.54 -11.98 1.09
CA LYS A 112 -9.91 -12.38 1.39
C LYS A 112 -10.92 -11.31 0.97
N GLU A 113 -10.58 -10.04 1.16
CA GLU A 113 -11.42 -8.93 0.70
C GLU A 113 -11.49 -8.91 -0.83
N LEU A 114 -10.35 -9.13 -1.49
CA LEU A 114 -10.26 -9.27 -2.94
C LEU A 114 -11.09 -10.42 -3.47
N ASP A 115 -10.98 -11.61 -2.87
CA ASP A 115 -11.73 -12.80 -3.26
C ASP A 115 -13.25 -12.61 -3.11
N ALA A 116 -13.67 -12.02 -1.99
CA ALA A 116 -15.07 -11.67 -1.76
C ALA A 116 -15.59 -10.66 -2.80
N TYR A 117 -14.78 -9.63 -3.11
CA TYR A 117 -15.12 -8.64 -4.13
C TYR A 117 -15.25 -9.27 -5.52
N ILE A 118 -14.29 -10.10 -5.93
CA ILE A 118 -14.31 -10.78 -7.24
C ILE A 118 -15.53 -11.69 -7.33
N THR A 119 -15.76 -12.54 -6.33
CA THR A 119 -16.87 -13.49 -6.30
C THR A 119 -18.23 -12.80 -6.39
N ALA A 120 -18.38 -11.63 -5.76
CA ALA A 120 -19.63 -10.86 -5.81
C ALA A 120 -19.83 -10.12 -7.14
N ASN A 121 -18.76 -9.65 -7.79
CA ASN A 121 -18.85 -8.72 -8.92
C ASN A 121 -18.62 -9.37 -10.29
N GLU A 122 -17.83 -10.44 -10.38
CA GLU A 122 -17.57 -11.16 -11.63
C GLU A 122 -18.85 -11.74 -12.28
N PRO A 123 -19.87 -12.20 -11.54
CA PRO A 123 -21.16 -12.59 -12.12
C PRO A 123 -21.98 -11.42 -12.70
N LEU A 124 -21.77 -10.19 -12.22
CA LEU A 124 -22.54 -9.01 -12.62
C LEU A 124 -22.10 -8.41 -13.97
N LEU A 125 -20.99 -8.90 -14.54
CA LEU A 125 -20.52 -8.47 -15.85
C LEU A 125 -21.56 -8.80 -16.94
N VAL A 126 -22.05 -7.76 -17.61
CA VAL A 126 -22.85 -7.89 -18.83
C VAL A 126 -22.00 -8.41 -20.00
N PRO A 127 -22.60 -8.97 -21.07
CA PRO A 127 -21.85 -9.67 -22.12
C PRO A 127 -20.66 -8.90 -22.71
N ASP A 128 -20.83 -7.63 -23.06
CA ASP A 128 -19.77 -6.82 -23.65
C ASP A 128 -18.62 -6.53 -22.66
N GLN A 129 -18.97 -6.24 -21.40
CA GLN A 129 -17.97 -6.06 -20.33
C GLN A 129 -17.21 -7.35 -20.06
N ARG A 130 -17.90 -8.50 -20.06
CA ARG A 130 -17.30 -9.83 -19.88
C ARG A 130 -16.35 -10.17 -21.02
N ALA A 131 -16.72 -9.84 -22.26
CA ALA A 131 -15.85 -10.04 -23.42
C ALA A 131 -14.56 -9.22 -23.29
N ALA A 132 -14.65 -7.93 -22.94
CA ALA A 132 -13.49 -7.08 -22.71
C ALA A 132 -12.62 -7.58 -21.53
N TYR A 133 -13.24 -7.91 -20.41
CA TYR A 133 -12.58 -8.44 -19.20
C TYR A 133 -11.77 -9.71 -19.52
N ASN A 134 -12.40 -10.69 -20.18
CA ASN A 134 -11.73 -11.94 -20.54
C ASN A 134 -10.59 -11.73 -21.54
N ALA A 135 -10.77 -10.87 -22.55
CA ALA A 135 -9.74 -10.59 -23.54
C ALA A 135 -8.49 -9.98 -22.90
N ILE A 136 -8.67 -9.04 -21.96
CA ILE A 136 -7.56 -8.41 -21.23
C ILE A 136 -6.85 -9.44 -20.34
N LEU A 137 -7.60 -10.26 -19.60
CA LEU A 137 -6.99 -11.29 -18.74
C LEU A 137 -6.20 -12.33 -19.54
N ASP A 138 -6.72 -12.80 -20.66
CA ASP A 138 -6.04 -13.76 -21.53
C ASP A 138 -4.71 -13.20 -22.07
N GLN A 139 -4.68 -11.91 -22.43
CA GLN A 139 -3.46 -11.23 -22.87
C GLN A 139 -2.42 -11.11 -21.74
N ILE A 140 -2.87 -10.83 -20.50
CA ILE A 140 -2.02 -10.78 -19.31
C ILE A 140 -1.45 -12.17 -18.99
N GLU A 141 -2.28 -13.22 -19.05
CA GLU A 141 -1.86 -14.60 -18.78
C GLU A 141 -0.84 -15.11 -19.79
N LYS A 142 -1.05 -14.80 -21.07
CA LYS A 142 -0.11 -15.13 -22.16
C LYS A 142 1.18 -14.30 -22.13
N LYS A 143 1.26 -13.27 -21.28
CA LYS A 143 2.37 -12.31 -21.24
C LYS A 143 2.70 -11.74 -22.63
N ALA A 144 1.68 -11.58 -23.47
CA ALA A 144 1.87 -11.14 -24.85
C ALA A 144 2.30 -9.67 -24.95
N GLY A 145 2.18 -8.91 -23.85
CA GLY A 145 2.44 -7.47 -23.82
C GLY A 145 1.44 -6.70 -24.68
N GLY A 146 1.67 -5.40 -24.86
CA GLY A 146 0.86 -4.53 -25.72
C GLY A 146 0.05 -3.48 -24.97
N ILE A 147 -0.71 -2.70 -25.75
CA ILE A 147 -1.56 -1.60 -25.26
C ILE A 147 -3.00 -1.91 -25.65
N ILE A 148 -3.92 -1.81 -24.69
CA ILE A 148 -5.35 -2.04 -24.88
C ILE A 148 -6.09 -0.73 -24.60
N PHE A 149 -6.97 -0.35 -25.53
CA PHE A 149 -7.87 0.79 -25.36
C PHE A 149 -9.28 0.29 -25.06
N LEU A 150 -9.78 0.59 -23.86
CA LEU A 150 -11.17 0.32 -23.49
C LEU A 150 -12.01 1.56 -23.76
N ASP A 151 -12.54 1.66 -24.97
CA ASP A 151 -13.48 2.72 -25.34
C ASP A 151 -14.93 2.27 -25.11
N ALA A 152 -15.71 3.13 -24.46
CA ALA A 152 -17.13 2.90 -24.29
C ALA A 152 -17.84 4.24 -24.00
N PRO A 153 -19.15 4.35 -24.24
CA PRO A 153 -19.93 5.51 -23.84
C PRO A 153 -19.93 5.79 -22.32
N GLY A 154 -20.42 6.95 -21.91
CA GLY A 154 -20.70 7.23 -20.50
C GLY A 154 -21.75 6.25 -19.95
N GLY A 155 -21.60 5.84 -18.68
CA GLY A 155 -22.58 4.96 -18.01
C GLY A 155 -22.46 3.47 -18.32
N THR A 156 -21.52 3.03 -19.15
CA THR A 156 -21.36 1.62 -19.54
C THR A 156 -20.48 0.79 -18.59
N GLY A 157 -20.13 1.33 -17.42
CA GLY A 157 -19.38 0.58 -16.40
C GLY A 157 -17.89 0.35 -16.69
N LYS A 158 -17.22 1.21 -17.48
CA LYS A 158 -15.75 1.11 -17.71
C LYS A 158 -14.97 1.02 -16.40
N THR A 159 -15.27 1.90 -15.45
CA THR A 159 -14.64 1.91 -14.12
C THR A 159 -14.86 0.59 -13.38
N PHE A 160 -16.05 0.00 -13.51
CA PHE A 160 -16.37 -1.29 -12.89
C PHE A 160 -15.47 -2.41 -13.46
N VAL A 161 -15.33 -2.47 -14.79
CA VAL A 161 -14.45 -3.44 -15.45
C VAL A 161 -12.99 -3.24 -15.03
N ILE A 162 -12.50 -2.00 -15.00
CA ILE A 162 -11.12 -1.70 -14.60
C ILE A 162 -10.87 -2.12 -13.14
N ASN A 163 -11.78 -1.80 -12.22
CA ASN A 163 -11.66 -2.17 -10.81
C ASN A 163 -11.69 -3.69 -10.61
N LEU A 164 -12.50 -4.41 -11.38
CA LEU A 164 -12.53 -5.87 -11.32
C LEU A 164 -11.24 -6.49 -11.87
N LEU A 165 -10.66 -5.94 -12.95
CA LEU A 165 -9.35 -6.35 -13.45
C LEU A 165 -8.25 -6.14 -12.41
N LEU A 166 -8.19 -4.96 -11.80
CA LEU A 166 -7.22 -4.66 -10.74
C LEU A 166 -7.35 -5.65 -9.58
N ALA A 167 -8.58 -5.90 -9.12
CA ALA A 167 -8.83 -6.88 -8.07
C ALA A 167 -8.34 -8.29 -8.45
N LYS A 168 -8.63 -8.75 -9.67
CA LYS A 168 -8.21 -10.07 -10.16
C LYS A 168 -6.68 -10.20 -10.22
N ILE A 169 -5.98 -9.15 -10.68
CA ILE A 169 -4.52 -9.15 -10.79
C ILE A 169 -3.86 -9.15 -9.41
N TRP A 170 -4.32 -8.30 -8.50
CA TRP A 170 -3.80 -8.26 -7.12
C TRP A 170 -4.11 -9.55 -6.33
N HIS A 171 -5.27 -10.17 -6.57
CA HIS A 171 -5.60 -11.46 -5.95
C HIS A 171 -4.59 -12.56 -6.36
N GLN A 172 -4.00 -12.46 -7.56
CA GLN A 172 -2.93 -13.35 -8.02
C GLN A 172 -1.54 -12.93 -7.53
N SER A 173 -1.44 -11.98 -6.60
CA SER A 173 -0.18 -11.39 -6.11
C SER A 173 0.70 -10.79 -7.22
N LYS A 174 0.08 -10.37 -8.33
CA LYS A 174 0.74 -9.66 -9.44
C LYS A 174 0.64 -8.14 -9.20
N ILE A 175 1.57 -7.41 -9.81
CA ILE A 175 1.62 -5.95 -9.72
C ILE A 175 0.73 -5.34 -10.81
N ALA A 176 -0.16 -4.42 -10.42
CA ALA A 176 -0.92 -3.58 -11.33
C ALA A 176 -0.98 -2.16 -10.76
N ILE A 177 -0.70 -1.16 -11.59
CA ILE A 177 -0.69 0.25 -11.19
C ILE A 177 -1.92 0.93 -11.81
N ALA A 178 -2.73 1.56 -10.97
CA ALA A 178 -3.90 2.32 -11.39
C ALA A 178 -3.59 3.83 -11.36
N ALA A 179 -3.45 4.46 -12.53
CA ALA A 179 -3.19 5.88 -12.65
C ALA A 179 -4.30 6.61 -13.41
N ALA A 180 -4.63 7.82 -12.99
CA ALA A 180 -5.59 8.69 -13.65
C ALA A 180 -5.06 10.13 -13.76
N SER A 181 -5.51 10.90 -14.76
CA SER A 181 -5.07 12.29 -14.96
C SER A 181 -5.67 13.27 -13.96
N SER A 182 -6.80 12.93 -13.32
CA SER A 182 -7.51 13.77 -12.35
C SER A 182 -7.66 13.05 -11.02
N GLY A 183 -7.59 13.80 -9.91
CA GLY A 183 -7.81 13.26 -8.56
C GLY A 183 -9.18 12.59 -8.41
N ILE A 184 -10.23 13.17 -9.00
CA ILE A 184 -11.59 12.58 -8.97
C ILE A 184 -11.64 11.26 -9.74
N ALA A 185 -10.89 11.14 -10.83
CA ALA A 185 -10.83 9.88 -11.58
C ALA A 185 -9.99 8.83 -10.83
N ALA A 186 -8.93 9.25 -10.14
CA ALA A 186 -8.10 8.38 -9.32
C ALA A 186 -8.91 7.77 -8.16
N THR A 187 -9.77 8.53 -7.48
CA THR A 187 -10.60 8.00 -6.37
C THR A 187 -11.63 6.98 -6.81
N LEU A 188 -12.00 6.96 -8.09
CA LEU A 188 -12.91 5.95 -8.65
C LEU A 188 -12.21 4.61 -8.96
N LEU A 189 -10.88 4.62 -9.04
CA LEU A 189 -10.08 3.43 -9.25
C LEU A 189 -9.64 2.88 -7.89
N ARG A 190 -9.78 1.56 -7.70
CA ARG A 190 -9.20 0.89 -6.53
C ARG A 190 -7.69 1.11 -6.60
N GLY A 191 -7.07 1.53 -5.50
CA GLY A 191 -5.64 1.87 -5.46
C GLY A 191 -5.23 3.02 -6.41
N GLY A 192 -6.19 3.82 -6.90
CA GLY A 192 -5.91 4.83 -7.91
C GLY A 192 -5.06 6.00 -7.40
N HIS A 193 -4.12 6.42 -8.24
CA HIS A 193 -3.28 7.59 -8.01
C HIS A 193 -3.35 8.58 -9.17
N THR A 194 -3.07 9.85 -8.90
CA THR A 194 -2.88 10.82 -9.97
C THR A 194 -1.58 10.53 -10.70
N ALA A 195 -1.57 10.63 -12.03
CA ALA A 195 -0.38 10.40 -12.85
C ALA A 195 0.78 11.39 -12.56
N HIS A 196 0.49 12.50 -11.89
CA HIS A 196 1.49 13.46 -11.42
C HIS A 196 2.10 13.07 -10.05
N SER A 197 1.56 12.05 -9.39
CA SER A 197 2.01 11.57 -8.07
C SER A 197 2.82 10.27 -8.14
N THR A 198 3.17 9.82 -9.35
CA THR A 198 4.11 8.72 -9.61
C THR A 198 5.54 9.21 -9.65
#